data_AF-A0A2N9L9P9-F1
#
_entry.id   AF-A0A2N9L9P9-F1
#
_cell.length_a   1.000
_cell.length_b   1.000
_cell.length_c   1.000
_cell.angle_alpha   90.00
_cell.angle_beta   90.00
_cell.angle_gamma   90.00
#
_symmetry.space_group_name_H-M   'P 1'
#
loop_
_entity.id
_entity.type
_entity.pdbx_description
1 polymer ?
#
loop_
_entity_poly.entity_id
_entity_poly.type
_entity_poly.pdbx_seq_one_letter_code
_entity_poly.pdbx_strand_id
1 'polypeptide(L)'
;MRRDISRVRAPALIMHAIEDDVASPRSAEFVALNIGSSQVRTILYHNSYHILTIDNDKESVADETIGFFRGAAGAGSTRSGESGEGIKPKLLSVA
;
A
#
# COMPACT_ATOMS: atom_id res chain seq x y z
N MET A 1 -15.62 -11.90 -7.93
CA MET A 1 -14.59 -11.30 -7.04
C MET A 1 -15.17 -10.43 -5.92
N ARG A 2 -16.23 -9.62 -6.14
CA ARG A 2 -16.77 -8.71 -5.10
C ARG A 2 -17.47 -9.38 -3.89
N ARG A 3 -18.01 -10.60 -4.04
CA ARG A 3 -18.83 -11.25 -2.99
C ARG A 3 -18.07 -11.56 -1.70
N ASP A 4 -16.77 -11.86 -1.80
CA ASP A 4 -15.94 -12.29 -0.66
C ASP A 4 -14.96 -11.21 -0.20
N ILE A 5 -15.00 -9.99 -0.74
CA ILE A 5 -13.96 -8.98 -0.50
C ILE A 5 -13.82 -8.62 0.98
N SER A 6 -14.93 -8.57 1.72
CA SER A 6 -14.96 -8.31 3.15
C SER A 6 -14.32 -9.41 4.01
N ARG A 7 -14.02 -10.59 3.43
CA ARG A 7 -13.33 -11.68 4.14
C ARG A 7 -11.82 -11.46 4.23
N VAL A 8 -11.26 -10.53 3.47
CA VAL A 8 -9.84 -10.14 3.57
C VAL A 8 -9.66 -9.33 4.86
N ARG A 9 -9.14 -9.97 5.92
CA ARG A 9 -8.93 -9.34 7.24
C ARG A 9 -7.47 -9.08 7.58
N ALA A 10 -6.53 -9.58 6.77
CA ALA A 10 -5.10 -9.34 6.98
C ALA A 10 -4.76 -7.86 6.76
N PRO A 11 -3.71 -7.32 7.40
CA PRO A 11 -3.18 -6.01 7.02
C PRO A 11 -2.94 -5.93 5.52
N ALA A 12 -3.23 -4.78 4.91
CA ALA A 12 -3.17 -4.61 3.45
C ALA A 12 -2.45 -3.32 3.07
N LEU A 13 -1.50 -3.45 2.14
CA LEU A 13 -0.92 -2.35 1.38
C LEU A 13 -1.47 -2.40 -0.05
N ILE A 14 -2.12 -1.33 -0.47
CA ILE A 14 -2.68 -1.15 -1.81
C ILE A 14 -1.85 -0.07 -2.51
N MET A 15 -1.30 -0.39 -3.67
CA MET A 15 -0.49 0.53 -4.48
C MET A 15 -1.10 0.59 -5.87
N HIS A 16 -1.29 1.80 -6.41
CA HIS A 16 -1.94 1.99 -7.70
C HIS A 16 -1.38 3.22 -8.42
N ALA A 17 -1.27 3.17 -9.74
CA ALA A 17 -0.82 4.31 -10.54
C ALA A 17 -2.01 5.18 -10.96
N ILE A 18 -1.90 6.50 -10.86
CA ILE A 18 -2.97 7.41 -11.27
C ILE A 18 -3.23 7.33 -12.78
N GLU A 19 -2.15 7.22 -13.56
CA GLU A 19 -2.18 7.11 -15.02
C GLU A 19 -2.19 5.64 -15.44
N ASP A 20 -3.21 4.89 -15.01
CA ASP A 20 -3.39 3.49 -15.38
C ASP A 20 -4.58 3.31 -16.35
N ASP A 21 -4.25 3.09 -17.63
CA ASP A 21 -5.22 2.88 -18.71
C ASP A 21 -5.83 1.46 -18.72
N VAL A 22 -5.32 0.54 -17.91
CA VAL A 22 -5.79 -0.85 -17.80
C VAL A 22 -6.72 -1.02 -16.60
N ALA A 23 -6.37 -0.43 -15.46
CA ALA A 23 -7.14 -0.50 -14.23
C ALA A 23 -7.36 0.89 -13.62
N SER A 24 -8.63 1.31 -13.53
CA SER A 24 -8.96 2.60 -12.93
C SER A 24 -8.56 2.67 -11.44
N PRO A 25 -8.07 3.83 -10.95
CA PRO A 25 -7.85 4.08 -9.52
C PRO A 25 -9.07 3.81 -8.62
N ARG A 26 -10.29 3.85 -9.18
CA ARG A 26 -11.53 3.44 -8.48
C ARG A 26 -11.50 1.98 -8.02
N SER A 27 -10.71 1.13 -8.66
CA SER A 27 -10.52 -0.26 -8.24
C SER A 27 -9.76 -0.34 -6.93
N ALA A 28 -8.68 0.44 -6.79
CA ALA A 28 -7.92 0.55 -5.55
C ALA A 28 -8.77 1.15 -4.42
N GLU A 29 -9.55 2.19 -4.72
CA GLU A 29 -10.53 2.78 -3.80
C GLU A 29 -11.58 1.75 -3.36
N PHE A 30 -12.18 1.02 -4.32
CA PHE A 30 -13.15 -0.03 -4.02
C PHE A 30 -12.56 -1.10 -3.09
N VAL A 31 -11.33 -1.55 -3.33
CA VAL A 31 -10.68 -2.54 -2.46
C VAL A 31 -10.47 -1.95 -1.07
N ALA A 32 -9.89 -0.75 -0.96
CA ALA A 32 -9.62 -0.10 0.31
C ALA A 32 -10.88 0.06 1.18
N LEU A 33 -12.01 0.39 0.56
CA LEU A 33 -13.29 0.61 1.26
C LEU A 33 -14.04 -0.68 1.63
N ASN A 34 -13.77 -1.81 0.95
CA ASN A 34 -14.62 -3.00 1.05
C ASN A 34 -13.93 -4.23 1.67
N ILE A 35 -12.60 -4.22 1.87
CA ILE A 35 -11.94 -5.29 2.63
C ILE A 35 -12.26 -5.18 4.12
N GLY A 36 -12.32 -6.32 4.81
CA GLY A 36 -12.62 -6.40 6.24
C GLY A 36 -11.39 -6.20 7.15
N SER A 37 -10.32 -5.62 6.62
CA SER A 37 -9.08 -5.38 7.36
C SER A 37 -9.18 -4.10 8.18
N SER A 38 -8.71 -4.15 9.42
CA SER A 38 -8.59 -2.95 10.27
C SER A 38 -7.33 -2.13 9.99
N GLN A 39 -6.43 -2.62 9.14
CA GLN A 39 -5.14 -2.01 8.82
C GLN A 39 -4.96 -1.96 7.31
N VAL A 40 -5.37 -0.83 6.72
CA VAL A 40 -5.31 -0.61 5.28
C VAL A 40 -4.50 0.65 5.01
N ARG A 41 -3.53 0.54 4.12
CA ARG A 41 -2.77 1.69 3.60
C ARG A 41 -2.85 1.69 2.09
N THR A 42 -3.14 2.86 1.52
CA THR A 42 -3.24 3.05 0.07
C THR A 42 -2.23 4.11 -0.37
N ILE A 43 -1.50 3.83 -1.44
CA ILE A 43 -0.53 4.75 -2.06
C ILE A 43 -0.88 4.90 -3.53
N LEU A 44 -0.96 6.15 -3.99
CA LEU A 44 -1.19 6.48 -5.40
C LEU A 44 0.09 7.07 -5.99
N TYR A 45 0.55 6.50 -7.09
CA TYR A 45 1.75 6.91 -7.80
C TYR A 45 1.39 7.79 -8.99
N HIS A 46 2.05 8.95 -9.10
CA HIS A 46 1.75 9.95 -10.13
C HIS A 46 2.75 9.95 -11.29
N ASN A 47 3.86 9.22 -11.17
CA ASN A 47 4.94 9.21 -12.16
C ASN A 47 5.11 7.84 -12.82
N SER A 48 4.08 6.99 -12.74
CA SER A 48 4.11 5.64 -13.28
C SER A 48 2.78 5.32 -13.96
N TYR A 49 2.81 4.34 -14.86
CA TYR A 49 1.64 3.76 -15.49
C TYR A 49 1.32 2.39 -14.85
N HIS A 50 0.77 1.46 -15.61
CA HIS A 50 0.23 0.20 -15.10
C HIS A 50 1.25 -0.70 -14.36
N ILE A 51 2.50 -0.80 -14.84
CA ILE A 51 3.47 -1.78 -14.32
C ILE A 51 4.44 -1.13 -13.33
N LEU A 52 3.92 -0.77 -12.15
CA LEU A 52 4.66 -0.12 -11.06
C LEU A 52 6.01 -0.79 -10.71
N THR A 53 6.12 -2.11 -10.86
CA THR A 53 7.32 -2.87 -10.45
C THR A 53 8.55 -2.64 -11.31
N ILE A 54 8.41 -2.00 -12.48
CA ILE A 54 9.53 -1.70 -13.38
C ILE A 54 9.56 -0.23 -13.83
N ASP A 55 8.57 0.57 -13.42
CA ASP A 55 8.40 1.95 -13.87
C ASP A 55 9.26 2.94 -13.05
N ASN A 56 9.01 4.24 -13.20
CA ASN A 56 9.78 5.29 -12.56
C ASN A 56 9.75 5.20 -11.03
N ASP A 57 8.61 4.82 -10.45
CA ASP A 57 8.43 4.76 -8.99
C ASP A 57 8.82 3.40 -8.38
N LYS A 58 9.44 2.49 -9.15
CA LYS A 58 9.77 1.12 -8.71
C LYS A 58 10.55 1.04 -7.39
N GLU A 59 11.44 1.99 -7.13
CA GLU A 59 12.25 2.02 -5.90
C GLU A 59 11.35 2.34 -4.69
N SER A 60 10.45 3.32 -4.84
CA SER A 60 9.46 3.62 -3.80
C SER A 60 8.52 2.44 -3.57
N VAL A 61 8.06 1.77 -4.63
CA VAL A 61 7.22 0.56 -4.54
C VAL A 61 7.95 -0.53 -3.75
N ALA A 62 9.24 -0.73 -4.00
CA ALA A 62 10.06 -1.69 -3.27
C ALA A 62 10.21 -1.31 -1.79
N ASP A 63 10.55 -0.05 -1.49
CA ASP A 63 10.68 0.46 -0.12
C ASP A 63 9.39 0.31 0.68
N GLU A 64 8.25 0.65 0.08
CA GLU A 64 6.94 0.54 0.73
C GLU A 64 6.54 -0.91 0.98
N THR A 65 6.88 -1.81 0.06
CA THR A 65 6.68 -3.25 0.22
C THR A 65 7.53 -3.79 1.38
N ILE A 66 8.82 -3.43 1.44
CA ILE A 66 9.73 -3.83 2.52
C ILE A 66 9.24 -3.27 3.86
N GLY A 67 8.88 -1.99 3.90
CA GLY A 67 8.36 -1.32 5.09
C GLY A 67 7.09 -1.98 5.61
N PHE A 68 6.17 -2.33 4.72
CA PHE A 68 4.95 -3.06 5.07
C PHE A 68 5.24 -4.40 5.74
N PHE A 69 6.12 -5.22 5.18
CA PHE A 69 6.46 -6.51 5.79
C PHE A 69 7.24 -6.37 7.10
N ARG A 70 8.13 -5.37 7.23
CA ARG A 70 8.80 -5.07 8.50
C ARG A 70 7.80 -4.67 9.59
N GLY A 71 6.84 -3.80 9.26
CA GLY A 71 5.79 -3.38 10.18
C GLY A 71 4.85 -4.52 10.57
N ALA A 72 4.48 -5.37 9.60
CA ALA A 72 3.64 -6.54 9.84
C ALA A 72 4.36 -7.61 10.69
N ALA A 73 5.67 -7.81 10.48
CA ALA A 73 6.49 -8.72 11.29
C ALA A 73 6.76 -8.19 12.71
N GLY A 74 6.79 -6.86 12.88
CA GLY A 74 6.93 -6.20 14.19
C GLY A 74 5.72 -6.37 15.12
N ALA A 75 4.52 -6.62 14.57
CA ALA A 75 3.34 -6.96 15.36
C ALA A 75 3.42 -8.36 16.02
N GLY A 76 4.45 -9.15 15.69
CA GLY A 76 4.72 -10.48 16.27
C GLY A 76 6.15 -10.69 16.78
N SER A 77 7.00 -9.66 16.86
CA SER A 77 8.38 -9.82 17.32
C SER A 77 8.93 -8.56 17.97
N THR A 78 8.96 -8.54 19.30
CA THR A 78 9.78 -7.59 20.07
C THR A 78 11.25 -7.97 19.91
N ARG A 79 11.98 -7.24 19.07
CA ARG A 79 13.43 -7.05 19.25
C ARG A 79 13.81 -5.59 18.98
N SER A 80 14.54 -5.04 19.94
CA SER A 80 14.96 -3.64 20.06
C SER A 80 16.10 -3.28 19.10
N GLY A 81 16.10 -2.02 18.61
CA GLY A 81 17.22 -1.35 17.89
C GLY A 81 17.11 -1.43 16.36
N GLU A 82 17.35 -0.41 15.52
CA GLU A 82 18.07 0.87 15.65
C GLU A 82 17.47 1.92 14.69
N SER A 83 17.73 3.18 15.01
CA SER A 83 17.32 4.42 14.34
C SER A 83 17.93 4.59 12.94
N GLY A 84 17.08 4.72 11.93
CA GLY A 84 17.42 5.24 10.60
C GLY A 84 16.40 6.30 10.20
N GLU A 85 16.87 7.50 9.90
CA GLU A 85 16.06 8.67 9.58
C GLU A 85 15.35 8.49 8.22
N GLY A 86 14.05 8.19 8.28
CA GLY A 86 13.21 7.91 7.11
C GLY A 86 12.47 9.15 6.60
N ILE A 87 12.55 9.37 5.29
CA ILE A 87 11.79 10.38 4.54
C ILE A 87 10.29 10.14 4.77
N LYS A 88 9.56 11.17 5.22
CA LYS A 88 8.14 11.05 5.59
C LYS A 88 7.25 11.04 4.34
N PRO A 89 6.49 9.96 4.05
CA PRO A 89 5.45 10.02 3.02
C PRO A 89 4.31 10.92 3.51
N LYS A 90 3.79 11.79 2.63
CA LYS A 90 2.61 12.61 2.92
C LYS A 90 1.38 11.69 2.96
N LEU A 91 0.88 11.41 4.17
CA LEU A 91 -0.47 10.87 4.36
C LEU A 91 -1.48 11.93 3.92
N LEU A 92 -2.36 11.58 2.99
CA LEU A 92 -3.57 12.35 2.75
C LEU A 92 -4.55 12.02 3.89
N SER A 93 -4.75 12.93 4.83
CA SER A 93 -5.88 12.87 5.76
C SER A 93 -7.14 13.26 5.00
N VAL A 94 -8.03 12.30 4.75
CA VAL A 94 -9.39 12.61 4.31
C VAL A 94 -10.18 12.97 5.57
N ALA A 95 -10.70 14.19 5.59
CA ALA A 95 -11.62 14.72 6.61
C ALA A 95 -13.05 14.21 6.37
#